data_AF-A0A8H9XCQ1-F1
#
_entry.id   AF-A0A8H9XCQ1-F1
#
_cell.length_a   1.000
_cell.length_b   1.000
_cell.length_c   1.000
_cell.angle_alpha   90.00
_cell.angle_beta   90.00
_cell.angle_gamma   90.00
#
_symmetry.space_group_name_H-M   'P 1'
#
loop_
_entity.id
_entity.type
_entity.pdbx_description
1 polymer ?
#
loop_
_entity_poly.entity_id
_entity_poly.type
_entity_poly.pdbx_seq_one_letter_code
_entity_poly.pdbx_strand_id
1 'polypeptide(L)'
;MTAARAFSGRHAMLAKIHLAAKELALDEDARRDVIERVTGGHRSAGDCTDAQLDAVLAEFKRLGWRPKPAARARTGTAPVSRRKAATHPVALKARAMWISLWNLGVVRSSTEASLEAFAKRQLGVDRLQWADQAQGYRLIEALKAMAERAGWSQDLSLIKPDRQVWTLKARLHNAQLRQLGEPPARLQGVSEGELDKMIAAAGELLRASLAAGEGGSE
;
A
#
# COMPACT_ATOMS: atom_id res chain seq x y z
N MET A 1 -38.63 -0.27 14.50
CA MET A 1 -37.94 -0.30 13.18
C MET A 1 -36.47 0.01 13.40
N THR A 2 -35.60 -0.83 12.86
CA THR A 2 -34.19 -1.02 13.23
C THR A 2 -33.28 0.12 12.78
N ALA A 3 -32.49 0.67 13.70
CA ALA A 3 -31.50 1.72 13.43
C ALA A 3 -30.29 1.18 12.65
N ALA A 4 -29.95 1.85 11.56
CA ALA A 4 -28.82 1.52 10.69
C ALA A 4 -27.47 1.92 11.33
N ARG A 5 -26.46 1.10 11.06
CA ARG A 5 -25.17 0.96 11.77
C ARG A 5 -24.16 2.08 11.43
N ALA A 6 -23.84 2.98 12.37
CA ALA A 6 -22.75 3.99 12.28
C ALA A 6 -21.35 3.45 12.69
N PHE A 7 -21.07 2.17 12.46
CA PHE A 7 -19.97 1.45 13.11
C PHE A 7 -18.54 1.93 12.75
N SER A 8 -18.33 2.66 11.65
CA SER A 8 -16.97 3.01 11.19
C SER A 8 -16.38 4.26 11.84
N GLY A 9 -17.21 5.19 12.35
CA GLY A 9 -16.76 6.42 13.00
C GLY A 9 -16.34 6.18 14.45
N ARG A 10 -17.20 5.48 15.21
CA ARG A 10 -16.99 5.17 16.63
C ARG A 10 -15.69 4.42 16.91
N HIS A 11 -15.37 3.37 16.15
CA HIS A 11 -14.10 2.64 16.33
C HIS A 11 -12.87 3.53 16.10
N ALA A 12 -12.94 4.46 15.16
CA ALA A 12 -11.85 5.41 14.94
C ALA A 12 -11.72 6.42 16.10
N MET A 13 -12.83 6.82 16.72
CA MET A 13 -12.83 7.69 17.90
C MET A 13 -12.21 6.99 19.11
N LEU A 14 -12.60 5.74 19.37
CA LEU A 14 -11.99 4.93 20.44
C LEU A 14 -10.48 4.77 20.23
N ALA A 15 -10.05 4.45 19.00
CA ALA A 15 -8.63 4.35 18.68
C ALA A 15 -7.88 5.68 18.90
N LYS A 16 -8.49 6.82 18.54
CA LYS A 16 -7.91 8.15 18.80
C LYS A 16 -7.79 8.45 20.28
N ILE A 17 -8.78 8.08 21.10
CA ILE A 17 -8.72 8.28 22.55
C ILE A 17 -7.55 7.49 23.16
N HIS A 18 -7.38 6.22 22.80
CA HIS A 18 -6.26 5.41 23.29
C HIS A 18 -4.91 5.97 22.84
N LEU A 19 -4.81 6.40 21.58
CA LEU A 19 -3.59 7.02 21.05
C LEU A 19 -3.27 8.35 21.75
N ALA A 20 -4.27 9.21 21.92
CA ALA A 20 -4.14 10.52 22.55
C ALA A 20 -3.70 10.39 24.00
N ALA A 21 -4.30 9.48 24.77
CA ALA A 21 -3.88 9.19 26.14
C ALA A 21 -2.40 8.78 26.20
N LYS A 22 -1.96 7.91 25.27
CA LYS A 22 -0.56 7.52 25.16
C LYS A 22 0.37 8.68 24.80
N GLU A 23 -0.03 9.53 23.83
CA GLU A 23 0.78 10.69 23.41
C GLU A 23 0.86 11.77 24.49
N LEU A 24 -0.15 11.88 25.34
CA LEU A 24 -0.18 12.74 26.53
C LEU A 24 0.50 12.10 27.75
N ALA A 25 1.05 10.88 27.63
CA ALA A 25 1.61 10.10 28.73
C ALA A 25 0.66 9.94 29.93
N LEU A 26 -0.64 9.86 29.67
CA LEU A 26 -1.64 9.52 30.68
C LEU A 26 -1.59 8.02 30.94
N ASP A 27 -1.48 7.63 32.20
CA ASP A 27 -1.70 6.25 32.59
C ASP A 27 -3.19 5.86 32.49
N GLU A 28 -3.46 4.59 32.76
CA GLU A 28 -4.80 4.02 32.66
C GLU A 28 -5.81 4.75 33.57
N ASP A 29 -5.43 5.07 34.80
CA ASP A 29 -6.34 5.70 35.77
C ASP A 29 -6.55 7.18 35.46
N ALA A 30 -5.49 7.93 35.14
CA ALA A 30 -5.59 9.32 34.70
C ALA A 30 -6.45 9.47 33.44
N ARG A 31 -6.37 8.51 32.51
CA ARG A 31 -7.26 8.48 31.34
C ARG A 31 -8.71 8.25 31.75
N ARG A 32 -8.98 7.30 32.66
CA ARG A 32 -10.34 7.00 33.15
C ARG A 32 -10.96 8.20 33.85
N ASP A 33 -10.19 8.92 34.65
CA ASP A 33 -10.64 10.11 35.37
C ASP A 33 -11.00 11.26 34.42
N VAL A 34 -10.23 11.44 33.34
CA VAL A 34 -10.59 12.40 32.29
C VAL A 34 -11.89 12.01 31.59
N ILE A 35 -12.08 10.72 31.28
CA ILE A 35 -13.32 10.25 30.65
C ILE A 35 -14.51 10.45 31.61
N GLU A 36 -14.36 10.09 32.88
CA GLU A 36 -15.43 10.21 33.87
C GLU A 36 -15.87 11.66 34.07
N ARG A 37 -14.90 12.57 34.22
CA ARG A 37 -15.15 14.01 34.39
C ARG A 37 -15.84 14.62 33.16
N VAL A 38 -15.42 14.24 31.96
CA VAL A 38 -15.97 14.82 30.72
C VAL A 38 -17.34 14.24 30.38
N THR A 39 -17.57 12.97 30.70
CA THR A 39 -18.79 12.25 30.29
C THR A 39 -19.87 12.20 31.36
N GLY A 40 -19.55 12.61 32.59
CA GLY A 40 -20.48 12.67 33.71
C GLY A 40 -20.72 11.33 34.41
N GLY A 41 -19.78 10.38 34.30
CA GLY A 41 -19.87 9.11 35.06
C GLY A 41 -19.36 7.85 34.36
N HIS A 42 -18.93 7.90 33.09
CA HIS A 42 -18.33 6.73 32.45
C HIS A 42 -16.83 6.68 32.71
N ARG A 43 -16.33 5.57 33.25
CA ARG A 43 -14.87 5.34 33.37
C ARG A 43 -14.27 4.65 32.15
N SER A 44 -15.09 4.15 31.22
CA SER A 44 -14.65 3.49 29.99
C SER A 44 -15.12 4.25 28.76
N ALA A 45 -14.18 4.51 27.84
CA ALA A 45 -14.53 5.05 26.53
C ALA A 45 -15.48 4.13 25.76
N GLY A 46 -15.42 2.81 25.99
CA GLY A 46 -16.33 1.84 25.37
C GLY A 46 -17.80 2.08 25.71
N ASP A 47 -18.07 2.65 26.89
CA ASP A 47 -19.43 2.88 27.42
C ASP A 47 -19.98 4.28 27.07
N CYS A 48 -19.15 5.15 26.49
CA CYS A 48 -19.52 6.50 26.11
C CYS A 48 -20.34 6.52 24.81
N THR A 49 -21.30 7.42 24.67
CA THR A 49 -21.94 7.75 23.38
C THR A 49 -20.96 8.44 22.44
N ASP A 50 -21.28 8.52 21.14
CA ASP A 50 -20.40 9.17 20.16
C ASP A 50 -20.19 10.67 20.50
N ALA A 51 -21.23 11.37 20.97
CA ALA A 51 -21.11 12.75 21.45
C ALA A 51 -20.17 12.89 22.65
N GLN A 52 -20.22 11.94 23.59
CA GLN A 52 -19.30 11.88 24.73
C GLN A 52 -17.86 11.58 24.28
N LEU A 53 -17.66 10.71 23.28
CA LEU A 53 -16.34 10.43 22.70
C LEU A 53 -15.75 11.68 22.03
N ASP A 54 -16.55 12.47 21.34
CA ASP A 54 -16.12 13.75 20.76
C ASP A 54 -15.73 14.76 21.85
N ALA A 55 -16.51 14.85 22.93
CA ALA A 55 -16.18 15.69 24.08
C ALA A 55 -14.84 15.29 24.72
N VAL A 56 -14.58 13.99 24.88
CA VAL A 56 -13.29 13.48 25.40
C VAL A 56 -12.14 13.84 24.47
N LEU A 57 -12.30 13.70 23.15
CA LEU A 57 -11.29 14.11 22.17
C LEU A 57 -11.05 15.63 22.17
N ALA A 58 -12.08 16.44 22.41
CA ALA A 58 -11.95 17.87 22.58
C ALA A 58 -11.15 18.23 23.84
N GLU A 59 -11.41 17.51 24.95
CA GLU A 59 -10.65 17.68 26.18
C GLU A 59 -9.18 17.29 26.01
N PHE A 60 -8.87 16.19 25.33
CA PHE A 60 -7.49 15.82 25.03
C PHE A 60 -6.77 16.88 24.19
N LYS A 61 -7.46 17.51 23.22
CA LYS A 61 -6.89 18.65 22.49
C LYS A 61 -6.58 19.83 23.41
N ARG A 62 -7.46 20.13 24.37
CA ARG A 62 -7.25 21.16 25.39
C ARG A 62 -6.03 20.83 26.27
N LEU A 63 -5.81 19.55 26.57
CA LEU A 63 -4.64 19.06 27.31
C LEU A 63 -3.35 19.00 26.47
N GLY A 64 -3.38 19.45 25.21
CA GLY A 64 -2.19 19.57 24.36
C GLY A 64 -2.06 18.48 23.30
N TRP A 65 -3.02 17.56 23.18
CA TRP A 65 -2.99 16.56 22.12
C TRP A 65 -3.25 17.20 20.76
N ARG A 66 -2.30 17.04 19.83
CA ARG A 66 -2.43 17.54 18.46
C ARG A 66 -2.69 16.37 17.52
N PRO A 67 -3.93 16.17 17.03
CA PRO A 67 -4.22 15.07 16.11
C PRO A 67 -3.37 15.22 14.85
N LYS A 68 -2.46 14.28 14.64
CA LYS A 68 -1.70 14.22 13.40
C LYS A 68 -2.69 13.89 12.27
N PRO A 69 -2.67 14.63 11.14
CA PRO A 69 -3.40 14.18 9.96
C PRO A 69 -2.93 12.76 9.65
N ALA A 70 -3.88 11.86 9.36
CA ALA A 70 -3.55 10.51 8.92
C ALA A 70 -2.49 10.65 7.84
N ALA A 71 -1.32 10.04 8.05
CA ALA A 71 -0.23 10.12 7.08
C ALA A 71 -0.81 9.78 5.73
N ARG A 72 -0.94 10.79 4.86
CA ARG A 72 -1.27 10.59 3.45
C ARG A 72 -0.20 9.60 3.00
N ALA A 73 -0.62 8.38 2.67
CA ALA A 73 0.26 7.38 2.11
C ALA A 73 1.08 8.11 1.03
N ARG A 74 2.40 8.09 1.19
CA ARG A 74 3.30 8.80 0.28
C ARG A 74 2.91 8.40 -1.14
N THR A 75 2.45 9.38 -1.90
CA THR A 75 2.39 9.42 -3.36
C THR A 75 1.96 8.13 -4.09
N GLY A 76 0.76 8.16 -4.67
CA GLY A 76 0.56 7.57 -6.01
C GLY A 76 -0.08 6.20 -6.14
N THR A 77 -0.92 5.72 -5.21
CA THR A 77 -1.79 4.56 -5.53
C THR A 77 -3.16 4.72 -4.89
N ALA A 78 -4.19 4.46 -5.70
CA ALA A 78 -5.63 4.51 -5.41
C ALA A 78 -6.00 3.96 -4.01
N PRO A 79 -7.12 4.40 -3.40
CA PRO A 79 -7.48 4.08 -2.03
C PRO A 79 -7.45 2.56 -1.79
N VAL A 80 -6.44 2.12 -1.06
CA VAL A 80 -6.26 0.72 -0.66
C VAL A 80 -7.48 0.31 0.14
N SER A 81 -8.14 -0.76 -0.29
CA SER A 81 -9.28 -1.32 0.43
C SER A 81 -8.93 -1.50 1.92
N ARG A 82 -9.89 -1.25 2.81
CA ARG A 82 -9.80 -1.40 4.28
C ARG A 82 -9.45 -2.83 4.77
N ARG A 83 -9.01 -3.73 3.90
CA ARG A 83 -8.58 -5.11 4.19
C ARG A 83 -7.07 -5.12 4.41
N LYS A 84 -6.60 -5.64 5.55
CA LYS A 84 -5.16 -5.79 5.81
C LYS A 84 -4.54 -6.67 4.73
N ALA A 85 -3.62 -6.09 3.97
CA ALA A 85 -2.84 -6.81 2.97
C ALA A 85 -1.78 -7.69 3.66
N ALA A 86 -1.40 -8.80 3.03
CA ALA A 86 -0.38 -9.68 3.57
C ALA A 86 0.98 -8.95 3.67
N THR A 87 1.72 -9.17 4.77
CA THR A 87 2.97 -8.46 5.07
C THR A 87 4.20 -9.37 5.17
N HIS A 88 4.05 -10.67 4.94
CA HIS A 88 5.19 -11.59 4.92
C HIS A 88 6.07 -11.35 3.67
N PRO A 89 7.38 -11.70 3.70
CA PRO A 89 8.34 -11.30 2.67
C PRO A 89 7.93 -11.69 1.23
N VAL A 90 7.34 -12.87 1.05
CA VAL A 90 6.88 -13.33 -0.28
C VAL A 90 5.76 -12.47 -0.83
N ALA A 91 4.74 -12.12 -0.02
CA ALA A 91 3.67 -11.22 -0.43
C ALA A 91 4.19 -9.81 -0.76
N LEU A 92 5.13 -9.28 0.04
CA LEU A 92 5.76 -7.98 -0.25
C LEU A 92 6.50 -8.00 -1.59
N LYS A 93 7.26 -9.06 -1.87
CA LYS A 93 7.95 -9.24 -3.15
C LYS A 93 6.97 -9.39 -4.31
N ALA A 94 5.94 -10.21 -4.16
CA ALA A 94 4.91 -10.41 -5.19
C ALA A 94 4.20 -9.09 -5.51
N ARG A 95 3.86 -8.28 -4.49
CA ARG A 95 3.26 -6.96 -4.68
C ARG A 95 4.21 -6.00 -5.41
N ALA A 96 5.47 -5.94 -5.02
CA ALA A 96 6.45 -5.10 -5.70
C ALA A 96 6.59 -5.48 -7.18
N MET A 97 6.68 -6.78 -7.49
CA MET A 97 6.71 -7.27 -8.87
C MET A 97 5.43 -6.95 -9.64
N TRP A 98 4.26 -7.10 -9.01
CA TRP A 98 2.97 -6.78 -9.63
C TRP A 98 2.87 -5.30 -10.02
N ILE A 99 3.31 -4.39 -9.14
CA ILE A 99 3.37 -2.96 -9.42
C ILE A 99 4.35 -2.67 -10.57
N SER A 100 5.51 -3.31 -10.59
CA SER A 100 6.47 -3.16 -11.69
C SER A 100 5.90 -3.64 -13.04
N LEU A 101 5.18 -4.77 -13.05
CA LEU A 101 4.50 -5.29 -14.24
C LEU A 101 3.39 -4.33 -14.71
N TRP A 102 2.69 -3.67 -13.79
CA TRP A 102 1.73 -2.63 -14.12
C TRP A 102 2.40 -1.38 -14.70
N ASN A 103 3.59 -1.01 -14.21
CA ASN A 103 4.41 0.05 -14.78
C ASN A 103 4.98 -0.31 -16.17
N LEU A 104 5.09 -1.61 -16.50
CA LEU A 104 5.42 -2.09 -17.84
C LEU A 104 4.18 -2.27 -18.76
N GLY A 105 2.97 -1.94 -18.30
CA GLY A 105 1.75 -2.16 -19.07
C GLY A 105 1.36 -3.64 -19.25
N VAL A 106 2.07 -4.59 -18.63
CA VAL A 106 1.79 -6.03 -18.74
C VAL A 106 0.47 -6.41 -18.06
N VAL A 107 0.12 -5.70 -16.99
CA VAL A 107 -1.15 -5.89 -16.28
C VAL A 107 -1.92 -4.57 -16.22
N ARG A 108 -3.24 -4.65 -16.27
CA ARG A 108 -4.13 -3.49 -16.36
C ARG A 108 -4.36 -2.77 -15.02
N SER A 109 -4.16 -3.45 -13.89
CA SER A 109 -4.40 -2.90 -12.55
C SER A 109 -3.29 -3.26 -11.58
N SER A 110 -2.79 -2.28 -10.83
CA SER A 110 -1.79 -2.43 -9.77
C SER A 110 -2.37 -2.84 -8.41
N THR A 111 -3.68 -3.05 -8.31
CA THR A 111 -4.36 -3.29 -7.04
C THR A 111 -4.04 -4.66 -6.44
N GLU A 112 -4.01 -4.74 -5.10
CA GLU A 112 -3.83 -6.01 -4.37
C GLU A 112 -4.88 -7.06 -4.79
N ALA A 113 -6.14 -6.63 -4.97
CA ALA A 113 -7.22 -7.52 -5.39
C ALA A 113 -6.96 -8.14 -6.77
N SER A 114 -6.31 -7.41 -7.70
CA SER A 114 -5.96 -7.95 -9.01
C SER A 114 -4.83 -8.96 -8.94
N LEU A 115 -3.85 -8.73 -8.05
CA LEU A 115 -2.80 -9.70 -7.74
C LEU A 115 -3.37 -10.97 -7.09
N GLU A 116 -4.27 -10.83 -6.11
CA GLU A 116 -4.95 -11.97 -5.48
C GLU A 116 -5.81 -12.74 -6.50
N ALA A 117 -6.53 -12.04 -7.39
CA ALA A 117 -7.28 -12.69 -8.46
C ALA A 117 -6.36 -13.46 -9.43
N PHE A 118 -5.17 -12.94 -9.71
CA PHE A 118 -4.15 -13.65 -10.49
C PHE A 118 -3.64 -14.90 -9.73
N ALA A 119 -3.28 -14.75 -8.45
CA ALA A 119 -2.84 -15.86 -7.60
C ALA A 119 -3.90 -16.97 -7.50
N LYS A 120 -5.18 -16.60 -7.39
CA LYS A 120 -6.30 -17.54 -7.42
C LYS A 120 -6.34 -18.34 -8.71
N ARG A 121 -6.26 -17.68 -9.87
CA ARG A 121 -6.29 -18.35 -11.18
C ARG A 121 -5.09 -19.26 -11.41
N GLN A 122 -3.90 -18.88 -10.94
CA GLN A 122 -2.68 -19.63 -11.20
C GLN A 122 -2.42 -20.77 -10.19
N LEU A 123 -2.81 -20.56 -8.93
CA LEU A 123 -2.36 -21.38 -7.80
C LEU A 123 -3.50 -21.83 -6.88
N GLY A 124 -4.74 -21.40 -7.13
CA GLY A 124 -5.89 -21.69 -6.27
C GLY A 124 -5.89 -20.91 -4.95
N VAL A 125 -5.04 -19.89 -4.80
CA VAL A 125 -4.93 -19.10 -3.56
C VAL A 125 -5.82 -17.87 -3.65
N ASP A 126 -6.91 -17.85 -2.87
CA ASP A 126 -7.80 -16.69 -2.81
C ASP A 126 -7.13 -15.44 -2.22
N ARG A 127 -6.28 -15.61 -1.21
CA ARG A 127 -5.64 -14.50 -0.48
C ARG A 127 -4.18 -14.80 -0.24
N LEU A 128 -3.30 -13.85 -0.52
CA LEU A 128 -1.86 -14.06 -0.34
C LEU A 128 -1.49 -14.42 1.10
N GLN A 129 -2.24 -13.91 2.09
CA GLN A 129 -2.05 -14.25 3.51
C GLN A 129 -2.26 -15.75 3.83
N TRP A 130 -2.92 -16.49 2.94
CA TRP A 130 -3.17 -17.93 3.07
C TRP A 130 -2.23 -18.75 2.18
N ALA A 131 -1.36 -18.10 1.41
CA ALA A 131 -0.38 -18.80 0.61
C ALA A 131 0.63 -19.51 1.52
N ASP A 132 0.83 -20.80 1.28
CA ASP A 132 1.98 -21.50 1.84
C ASP A 132 3.28 -21.09 1.10
N GLN A 133 4.41 -21.61 1.59
CA GLN A 133 5.71 -21.27 1.04
C GLN A 133 5.86 -21.72 -0.42
N ALA A 134 5.38 -22.91 -0.78
CA ALA A 134 5.49 -23.47 -2.13
C ALA A 134 4.62 -22.71 -3.15
N GLN A 135 3.40 -22.36 -2.75
CA GLN A 135 2.51 -21.47 -3.50
C GLN A 135 3.16 -20.09 -3.68
N GLY A 136 3.74 -19.56 -2.60
CA GLY A 136 4.50 -18.31 -2.64
C GLY A 136 5.64 -18.33 -3.65
N TYR A 137 6.47 -19.39 -3.67
CA TYR A 137 7.55 -19.54 -4.65
C TYR A 137 7.01 -19.62 -6.09
N ARG A 138 5.99 -20.46 -6.33
CA ARG A 138 5.37 -20.58 -7.65
C ARG A 138 4.79 -19.27 -8.15
N LEU A 139 4.22 -18.45 -7.26
CA LEU A 139 3.72 -17.12 -7.62
C LEU A 139 4.86 -16.22 -8.10
N ILE A 140 5.96 -16.18 -7.37
CA ILE A 140 7.13 -15.36 -7.74
C ILE A 140 7.71 -15.82 -9.08
N GLU A 141 7.85 -17.12 -9.31
CA GLU A 141 8.35 -17.63 -10.59
C GLU A 141 7.41 -17.30 -11.76
N ALA A 142 6.09 -17.36 -11.57
CA ALA A 142 5.13 -16.91 -12.57
C ALA A 142 5.28 -15.41 -12.89
N LEU A 143 5.46 -14.57 -11.86
CA LEU A 143 5.67 -13.12 -12.03
C LEU A 143 7.01 -12.81 -12.71
N LYS A 144 8.08 -13.56 -12.40
CA LYS A 144 9.37 -13.44 -13.09
C LYS A 144 9.24 -13.82 -14.56
N ALA A 145 8.56 -14.91 -14.87
CA ALA A 145 8.33 -15.33 -16.26
C ALA A 145 7.56 -14.26 -17.06
N MET A 146 6.60 -13.57 -16.43
CA MET A 146 5.94 -12.40 -17.04
C MET A 146 6.91 -11.24 -17.27
N ALA A 147 7.78 -10.94 -16.30
CA ALA A 147 8.78 -9.88 -16.42
C ALA A 147 9.78 -10.15 -17.56
N GLU A 148 10.28 -11.39 -17.68
CA GLU A 148 11.22 -11.78 -18.75
C GLU A 148 10.58 -11.64 -20.14
N ARG A 149 9.33 -12.09 -20.32
CA ARG A 149 8.59 -11.91 -21.59
C ARG A 149 8.39 -10.45 -21.96
N ALA A 150 8.29 -9.56 -20.96
CA ALA A 150 8.16 -8.13 -21.15
C ALA A 150 9.52 -7.40 -21.32
N GLY A 151 10.64 -8.14 -21.36
CA GLY A 151 11.98 -7.60 -21.51
C GLY A 151 12.61 -7.07 -20.22
N TRP A 152 12.02 -7.33 -19.05
CA TRP A 152 12.55 -6.92 -17.75
C TRP A 152 13.28 -8.09 -17.05
N SER A 153 14.57 -8.24 -17.37
CA SER A 153 15.36 -9.36 -16.85
C SER A 153 15.56 -9.34 -15.34
N GLN A 154 15.22 -10.46 -14.70
CA GLN A 154 15.31 -10.75 -13.28
C GLN A 154 16.60 -11.48 -12.88
N ASP A 155 17.52 -11.73 -13.81
CA ASP A 155 18.77 -12.44 -13.54
C ASP A 155 19.74 -11.58 -12.72
N LEU A 156 20.02 -12.02 -11.49
CA LEU A 156 20.92 -11.36 -10.55
C LEU A 156 22.16 -12.21 -10.24
N SER A 157 22.38 -13.31 -10.96
CA SER A 157 23.46 -14.28 -10.70
C SER A 157 24.85 -13.63 -10.63
N LEU A 158 25.09 -12.59 -11.43
CA LEU A 158 26.35 -11.86 -11.51
C LEU A 158 26.33 -10.49 -10.80
N ILE A 159 25.27 -10.20 -10.03
CA ILE A 159 25.05 -8.87 -9.44
C ILE A 159 25.24 -8.91 -7.92
N LYS A 160 26.15 -8.07 -7.43
CA LYS A 160 26.42 -7.91 -5.99
C LYS A 160 25.14 -7.51 -5.23
N PRO A 161 24.88 -8.05 -4.02
CA PRO A 161 23.63 -7.83 -3.28
C PRO A 161 23.21 -6.37 -3.11
N ASP A 162 24.17 -5.48 -2.81
CA ASP A 162 23.97 -4.04 -2.63
C ASP A 162 23.55 -3.31 -3.92
N ARG A 163 23.79 -3.93 -5.08
CA ARG A 163 23.44 -3.39 -6.41
C ARG A 163 22.21 -4.03 -7.03
N GLN A 164 21.62 -5.06 -6.42
CA GLN A 164 20.52 -5.82 -7.03
C GLN A 164 19.26 -4.98 -7.24
N VAL A 165 18.83 -4.25 -6.22
CA VAL A 165 17.61 -3.41 -6.29
C VAL A 165 17.76 -2.34 -7.36
N TRP A 166 18.87 -1.61 -7.34
CA TRP A 166 19.18 -0.59 -8.35
C TRP A 166 19.20 -1.22 -9.76
N THR A 167 19.83 -2.38 -9.93
CA THR A 167 19.91 -3.08 -11.23
C THR A 167 18.53 -3.48 -11.75
N LEU A 168 17.66 -4.03 -10.88
CA LEU A 168 16.29 -4.36 -11.27
C LEU A 168 15.50 -3.12 -11.69
N LYS A 169 15.64 -1.99 -10.98
CA LYS A 169 15.00 -0.70 -11.31
C LYS A 169 15.52 -0.14 -12.65
N ALA A 170 16.83 -0.15 -12.86
CA ALA A 170 17.45 0.28 -14.12
C ALA A 170 16.95 -0.54 -15.31
N ARG A 171 16.90 -1.88 -15.17
CA ARG A 171 16.38 -2.77 -16.22
C ARG A 171 14.88 -2.56 -16.46
N LEU A 172 14.10 -2.32 -15.40
CA LEU A 172 12.67 -2.01 -15.52
C LEU A 172 12.47 -0.75 -16.36
N HIS A 173 13.20 0.31 -16.04
CA HIS A 173 13.11 1.57 -16.79
C HIS A 173 13.53 1.40 -18.25
N ASN A 174 14.65 0.71 -18.52
CA ASN A 174 15.09 0.45 -19.89
C ASN A 174 14.09 -0.42 -20.68
N ALA A 175 13.40 -1.35 -20.03
CA ALA A 175 12.33 -2.11 -20.66
C ALA A 175 11.14 -1.21 -21.03
N GLN A 176 10.78 -0.23 -20.18
CA GLN A 176 9.75 0.76 -20.52
C GLN A 176 10.17 1.63 -21.72
N LEU A 177 11.40 2.14 -21.73
CA LEU A 177 11.93 2.93 -22.84
C LEU A 177 11.91 2.15 -24.16
N ARG A 178 12.32 0.88 -24.13
CA ARG A 178 12.26 0.01 -25.30
C ARG A 178 10.83 -0.14 -25.84
N GLN A 179 9.84 -0.27 -24.97
CA GLN A 179 8.42 -0.34 -25.39
C GLN A 179 7.90 0.99 -25.95
N LEU A 180 8.46 2.11 -25.49
CA LEU A 180 8.18 3.45 -26.02
C LEU A 180 8.95 3.76 -27.32
N GLY A 181 9.84 2.87 -27.78
CA GLY A 181 10.70 3.11 -28.94
C GLY A 181 11.92 3.99 -28.66
N GLU A 182 12.21 4.26 -27.39
CA GLU A 182 13.30 5.12 -26.93
C GLU A 182 14.58 4.32 -26.67
N PRO A 183 15.77 4.94 -26.87
CA PRO A 183 17.04 4.29 -26.54
C PRO A 183 17.21 4.13 -25.02
N PRO A 184 18.08 3.20 -24.56
CA PRO A 184 18.37 3.01 -23.14
C PRO A 184 18.86 4.30 -22.46
N ALA A 185 18.44 4.52 -21.22
CA ALA A 185 18.84 5.69 -20.46
C ALA A 185 20.33 5.67 -20.10
N ARG A 186 20.98 6.84 -20.11
CA ARG A 186 22.30 7.02 -19.49
C ARG A 186 22.12 7.17 -17.99
N LEU A 187 22.53 6.15 -17.23
CA LEU A 187 22.26 6.05 -15.78
C LEU A 187 23.49 6.34 -14.89
N GLN A 188 24.53 6.97 -15.44
CA GLN A 188 25.72 7.32 -14.65
C GLN A 188 25.35 8.35 -13.58
N GLY A 189 25.68 8.05 -12.33
CA GLY A 189 25.39 8.93 -11.19
C GLY A 189 23.92 8.96 -10.73
N VAL A 190 23.02 8.22 -11.39
CA VAL A 190 21.59 8.22 -11.05
C VAL A 190 21.34 7.43 -9.77
N SER A 191 20.72 8.09 -8.79
CA SER A 191 20.32 7.49 -7.52
C SER A 191 19.10 6.57 -7.65
N GLU A 192 18.88 5.72 -6.65
CA GLU A 192 17.72 4.82 -6.63
C GLU A 192 16.38 5.60 -6.62
N GLY A 193 16.31 6.71 -5.89
CA GLY A 193 15.11 7.54 -5.82
C GLY A 193 14.80 8.31 -7.10
N GLU A 194 15.83 8.62 -7.90
CA GLU A 194 15.64 9.17 -9.25
C GLU A 194 15.11 8.11 -10.21
N LEU A 195 15.64 6.88 -10.15
CA LEU A 195 15.11 5.75 -10.92
C LEU A 195 13.62 5.52 -10.62
N ASP A 196 13.19 5.62 -9.36
CA ASP A 196 11.77 5.47 -9.02
C ASP A 196 10.88 6.51 -9.73
N LYS A 197 11.34 7.76 -9.82
CA LYS A 197 10.62 8.82 -10.55
C LYS A 197 10.61 8.55 -12.06
N MET A 198 11.73 8.11 -12.61
CA MET A 198 11.86 7.76 -14.04
C MET A 198 10.95 6.58 -14.42
N ILE A 199 10.87 5.55 -13.57
CA ILE A 199 9.98 4.40 -13.76
C ILE A 199 8.51 4.81 -13.72
N ALA A 200 8.14 5.67 -12.76
CA ALA A 200 6.77 6.16 -12.63
C ALA A 200 6.35 6.97 -13.88
N ALA A 201 7.20 7.91 -14.32
CA ALA A 201 6.93 8.75 -15.48
C ALA A 201 6.84 7.93 -16.79
N ALA A 202 7.80 7.05 -17.05
CA ALA A 202 7.77 6.19 -18.23
C ALA A 202 6.56 5.24 -18.20
N GLY A 203 6.19 4.71 -17.03
CA GLY A 203 5.03 3.84 -16.88
C GLY A 203 3.70 4.57 -17.13
N GLU A 204 3.60 5.84 -16.75
CA GLU A 204 2.44 6.69 -17.08
C GLU A 204 2.31 6.90 -18.59
N LEU A 205 3.39 7.27 -19.26
CA LEU A 205 3.43 7.46 -20.72
C LEU A 205 3.05 6.18 -21.47
N LEU A 206 3.60 5.04 -21.05
CA LEU A 206 3.35 3.74 -21.68
C LEU A 206 1.88 3.34 -21.56
N ARG A 207 1.28 3.51 -20.39
CA ARG A 207 -0.16 3.24 -20.19
C ARG A 207 -1.05 4.22 -20.95
N ALA A 208 -0.67 5.50 -21.06
CA ALA A 208 -1.40 6.47 -21.85
C ALA A 208 -1.38 6.11 -23.35
N SER A 209 -0.23 5.67 -23.86
CA SER A 209 -0.07 5.18 -25.24
C SER A 209 -0.94 3.97 -25.52
N LEU A 210 -0.97 2.98 -24.62
CA LEU A 210 -1.83 1.79 -24.74
C LEU A 210 -3.33 2.17 -24.75
N ALA A 211 -3.75 3.09 -23.89
CA ALA A 211 -5.15 3.55 -23.85
C ALA A 211 -5.56 4.29 -25.13
N ALA A 212 -4.65 5.05 -25.76
CA ALA A 212 -4.92 5.73 -27.02
C ALA A 212 -5.05 4.75 -28.20
N GLY A 213 -4.31 3.64 -28.19
CA GLY A 213 -4.39 2.60 -29.21
C GLY A 213 -5.68 1.77 -29.18
N GLU A 214 -6.30 1.60 -28.00
CA GLU A 214 -7.56 0.84 -27.84
C GLU A 214 -8.81 1.62 -28.28
N GLY A 215 -8.73 2.95 -28.40
CA GLY A 215 -9.85 3.83 -28.79
C GLY A 215 -9.94 4.15 -30.29
N GLY A 216 -9.06 3.58 -31.12
CA GLY A 216 -8.96 3.87 -32.57
C GLY A 216 -9.60 2.83 -33.48
N SER A 217 -10.31 1.85 -32.92
CA SER A 217 -11.02 0.81 -33.66
C SER A 217 -12.49 0.80 -33.26
N GLU A 218 -13.23 1.80 -33.74
CA GLU A 218 -14.69 1.83 -33.84
C GLU A 218 -15.09 2.42 -35.20
#